data_AF-A0A957UTU4-F1
#
_entry.id   AF-A0A957UTU4-F1
#
_cell.length_a   1.000
_cell.length_b   1.000
_cell.length_c   1.000
_cell.angle_alpha   90.00
_cell.angle_beta   90.00
_cell.angle_gamma   90.00
#
_symmetry.space_group_name_H-M   'P 1'
#
loop_
_entity.id
_entity.type
_entity.pdbx_description
1 polymer ?
#
loop_
_entity_poly.entity_id
_entity_poly.type
_entity_poly.pdbx_seq_one_letter_code
_entity_poly.pdbx_strand_id
1 'polypeptide(L)' 'HIPIYHPDTIKETKPDYLFILPWNFRDEIMQQMSYIREWGGQFVVPIPEVTVLP' A
#
# COMPACT_ATOMS: atom_id res chain seq x y z
N HIS A 1 17.47 8.87 2.25
CA HIS A 1 17.54 7.79 1.25
C HIS A 1 16.49 6.75 1.64
N ILE A 2 15.54 6.41 0.77
CA ILE A 2 14.53 5.38 1.05
C ILE A 2 15.02 4.07 0.41
N PRO A 3 15.18 2.98 1.18
CA PRO A 3 15.60 1.69 0.63
C PRO A 3 14.52 1.09 -0.27
N ILE A 4 14.95 0.37 -1.31
CA ILE A 4 14.06 -0.35 -2.23
C ILE A 4 14.12 -1.83 -1.88
N TYR A 5 12.97 -2.41 -1.54
CA TYR A 5 12.84 -3.82 -1.18
C TYR A 5 11.92 -4.57 -2.15
N HIS A 6 11.96 -5.91 -2.10
CA HIS A 6 11.00 -6.77 -2.79
C HIS A 6 9.62 -6.71 -2.11
N PRO A 7 8.48 -6.83 -2.84
CA PRO A 7 7.13 -6.77 -2.27
C PRO A 7 6.86 -7.74 -1.11
N ASP A 8 7.54 -8.88 -1.06
CA ASP A 8 7.37 -9.88 0.03
C ASP A 8 7.65 -9.29 1.42
N THR A 9 8.51 -8.27 1.50
CA THR A 9 8.82 -7.53 2.73
C THR A 9 7.57 -6.93 3.38
N ILE A 10 6.52 -6.65 2.61
CA ILE A 10 5.25 -6.12 3.14
C ILE A 10 4.59 -7.15 4.07
N LYS A 11 4.64 -8.45 3.74
CA LYS A 11 4.08 -9.52 4.58
C LYS A 11 4.89 -9.76 5.83
N GLU A 12 6.21 -9.58 5.75
CA GLU A 12 7.13 -9.76 6.88
C GLU A 12 6.98 -8.62 7.89
N THR A 13 6.91 -7.39 7.39
CA THR A 13 6.87 -6.17 8.21
C THR A 13 5.47 -5.76 8.65
N LYS A 14 4.42 -6.22 7.95
CA LYS A 14 3.01 -5.95 8.23
C LYS A 14 2.74 -4.47 8.55
N PRO A 15 2.98 -3.56 7.59
CA PRO A 15 2.81 -2.14 7.84
C PRO A 15 1.34 -1.78 8.10
N ASP A 16 1.12 -0.75 8.92
CA ASP A 16 -0.22 -0.16 9.13
C ASP A 16 -0.72 0.57 7.87
N TYR A 17 0.20 1.16 7.10
CA TYR A 17 -0.12 1.92 5.89
C TYR A 17 0.79 1.57 4.71
N LEU A 18 0.18 1.39 3.53
CA LEU A 18 0.85 1.27 2.24
C LEU A 18 0.60 2.53 1.40
N PHE A 19 1.62 3.35 1.22
CA PHE A 19 1.53 4.59 0.44
C PHE A 19 1.71 4.33 -1.06
N ILE A 20 0.67 4.55 -1.85
CA ILE A 20 0.66 4.30 -3.30
C ILE A 20 1.17 5.54 -4.03
N LEU A 21 2.47 5.54 -4.34
CA LEU A 21 3.11 6.58 -5.16
C LEU A 21 2.56 6.63 -6.60
N PRO A 22 2.52 5.52 -7.37
CA PRO A 22 1.97 5.52 -8.72
C PRO A 22 0.43 5.42 -8.67
N TRP A 23 -0.22 6.52 -8.26
CA TRP A 23 -1.67 6.60 -8.07
C TRP A 23 -2.50 6.20 -9.32
N ASN A 24 -1.93 6.30 -10.52
CA ASN A 24 -2.55 5.85 -11.77
C ASN A 24 -2.88 4.34 -11.79
N PHE A 25 -2.14 3.52 -11.04
CA PHE A 25 -2.33 2.06 -10.95
C PHE A 25 -2.90 1.63 -9.60
N ARG A 26 -3.52 2.55 -8.85
CA ARG A 26 -3.96 2.27 -7.47
C ARG A 26 -4.84 1.03 -7.37
N ASP A 27 -5.78 0.83 -8.30
CA ASP A 27 -6.77 -0.24 -8.20
C ASP A 27 -6.08 -1.62 -8.41
N GLU A 28 -5.16 -1.71 -9.36
CA GLU A 28 -4.35 -2.91 -9.61
C GLU A 28 -3.44 -3.22 -8.41
N ILE A 29 -2.77 -2.21 -7.86
CA ILE A 29 -1.89 -2.37 -6.69
C ILE A 29 -2.69 -2.82 -5.46
N MET A 30 -3.84 -2.21 -5.21
CA MET A 30 -4.74 -2.59 -4.11
C MET A 30 -5.25 -4.02 -4.28
N GLN A 31 -5.49 -4.47 -5.51
CA GLN A 31 -5.89 -5.85 -5.78
C GLN A 31 -4.74 -6.82 -5.47
N GLN A 32 -3.53 -6.56 -6.00
CA GLN A 32 -2.36 -7.41 -5.78
C GLN A 32 -1.92 -7.46 -4.31
N MET A 33 -2.10 -6.36 -3.58
CA MET A 33 -1.72 -6.22 -2.17
C MET A 33 -2.91 -6.35 -1.21
N SER A 34 -4.05 -6.88 -1.65
CA SER A 34 -5.28 -6.98 -0.85
C SER A 34 -5.13 -7.74 0.48
N TYR A 35 -4.11 -8.60 0.58
CA TYR A 35 -3.76 -9.35 1.78
C TYR A 35 -3.38 -8.48 2.97
N ILE A 36 -3.02 -7.19 2.79
CA ILE A 36 -2.68 -6.31 3.91
C ILE A 36 -3.85 -6.09 4.89
N ARG A 37 -5.08 -6.29 4.41
CA ARG A 37 -6.30 -6.21 5.21
C ARG A 37 -6.38 -7.27 6.30
N GLU A 38 -5.68 -8.39 6.13
CA GLU A 38 -5.68 -9.50 7.09
C GLU A 38 -5.15 -9.10 8.47
N TRP A 39 -4.27 -8.08 8.51
CA TRP A 39 -3.77 -7.50 9.76
C TRP A 39 -4.24 -6.07 10.01
N GLY A 40 -5.21 -5.58 9.22
CA GLY A 40 -5.75 -4.22 9.35
C GLY A 40 -4.91 -3.13 8.69
N GLY A 41 -3.97 -3.48 7.79
CA GLY A 41 -3.25 -2.50 6.99
C GLY A 41 -4.17 -1.74 6.04
N GLN A 42 -3.83 -0.48 5.77
CA GLN A 42 -4.61 0.45 4.96
C GLN A 42 -3.78 1.01 3.79
N PHE A 43 -4.42 1.40 2.71
CA PHE A 43 -3.79 2.07 1.57
C PHE A 43 -3.92 3.58 1.70
N VAL A 44 -2.87 4.30 1.31
CA VAL A 44 -2.88 5.76 1.26
C VAL A 44 -2.62 6.21 -0.18
N VAL A 45 -3.55 6.98 -0.74
CA VAL A 45 -3.44 7.56 -2.08
C VAL A 45 -3.37 9.08 -1.95
N PRO A 46 -2.29 9.74 -2.41
CA PRO A 46 -2.05 11.16 -2.12
C PRO A 46 -2.79 12.16 -3.02
N ILE A 47 -3.35 11.71 -4.16
CA ILE A 47 -3.88 12.58 -5.23
C ILE A 47 -5.24 12.03 -5.70
N PRO A 48 -6.23 12.88 -6.03
CA PRO A 48 -6.21 14.36 -5.96
C PRO A 48 -6.25 14.93 -4.54
N GLU A 49 -6.83 14.18 -3.59
CA GLU A 49 -6.82 14.46 -2.16
C GLU A 49 -6.32 13.23 -1.42
N VAL A 50 -5.67 13.44 -0.28
CA VAL A 50 -5.16 12.34 0.54
C VAL A 50 -6.34 11.51 1.04
N THR A 51 -6.41 10.26 0.57
CA THR A 51 -7.46 9.31 0.94
C THR A 51 -6.83 8.09 1.59
N VAL A 52 -7.43 7.64 2.70
CA VAL A 52 -7.08 6.39 3.37
C VAL A 52 -8.17 5.37 3.06
N LEU A 53 -7.76 4.23 2.51
CA LEU A 53 -8.65 3.16 2.06
C LEU A 53 -8.32 1.86 2.81
N PRO A 54 -9.31 1.03 3.15
CA PRO A 54 -9.06 -0.32 3.63
C PRO A 54 -8.48 -1.20 2.54
#